data_AF-A0A351F4Z1-F1
#
_entry.id   AF-A0A351F4Z1-F1
#
_cell.length_a   1.000
_cell.length_b   1.000
_cell.length_c   1.000
_cell.angle_alpha   90.00
_cell.angle_beta   90.00
_cell.angle_gamma   90.00
#
_symmetry.space_group_name_H-M   'P 1'
#
loop_
_entity.id
_entity.type
_entity.pdbx_description
1 polymer ?
#
loop_
_entity_poly.entity_id
_entity_poly.type
_entity_poly.pdbx_seq_one_letter_code
_entity_poly.pdbx_strand_id
1 'polypeptide(L)'
;MRLKIRGVTLIINYYFIAVLTLMLVVFRNESILLCFVFCILHELGHLTAMFFLGERVRNITLGYFGMRIDCGGRIMSRVHETLIAAAGPAVNLILAFGCRLMNFDEAFGMNIGLAVFNLLPVSMLDGGRILSSFVSDRIMKTVGIAVGIFLCALGAAAAVYTKNNFLILIVSLYVLIGAIKND
;
A
#
# COMPACT_ATOMS: atom_id res chain seq x y z
N MET A 1 -19.40 -4.07 -1.31
CA MET A 1 -20.29 -3.39 -0.34
C MET A 1 -20.07 -1.88 -0.40
N ARG A 2 -21.11 -1.05 -0.40
CA ARG A 2 -21.00 0.42 -0.35
C ARG A 2 -21.65 0.93 0.93
N LEU A 3 -20.88 1.61 1.78
CA LEU A 3 -21.33 2.22 3.03
C LEU A 3 -21.19 3.74 2.91
N LYS A 4 -22.19 4.51 3.36
CA LYS A 4 -22.07 5.97 3.45
C LYS A 4 -21.89 6.35 4.90
N ILE A 5 -20.76 6.98 5.23
CA ILE A 5 -20.46 7.49 6.58
C ILE A 5 -20.18 8.97 6.45
N ARG A 6 -20.99 9.83 7.08
CA ARG A 6 -20.82 11.29 7.11
C ARG A 6 -20.55 11.95 5.74
N GLY A 7 -21.21 11.47 4.69
CA GLY A 7 -21.06 12.01 3.32
C GLY A 7 -19.93 11.40 2.50
N VAL A 8 -19.11 10.52 3.07
CA VAL A 8 -18.08 9.73 2.38
C VAL A 8 -18.65 8.37 1.99
N THR A 9 -18.50 7.99 0.72
CA THR A 9 -18.88 6.64 0.26
C THR A 9 -17.69 5.69 0.38
N LEU A 10 -17.74 4.78 1.36
CA LEU A 10 -16.81 3.69 1.51
C LEU A 10 -17.24 2.50 0.63
N ILE A 11 -16.43 2.16 -0.36
CA ILE A 11 -16.63 1.03 -1.28
C ILE A 11 -15.65 -0.06 -0.89
N ILE A 12 -16.14 -1.14 -0.29
CA ILE A 12 -15.33 -2.33 0.01
C ILE A 12 -15.53 -3.34 -1.11
N ASN A 13 -14.47 -3.66 -1.84
CA ASN A 13 -14.52 -4.68 -2.88
C ASN A 13 -14.55 -6.09 -2.26
N TYR A 14 -15.38 -6.98 -2.80
CA TYR A 14 -15.53 -8.36 -2.28
C TYR A 14 -14.22 -9.15 -2.34
N TYR A 15 -13.35 -8.84 -3.32
CA TYR A 15 -12.04 -9.47 -3.45
C TYR A 15 -11.07 -9.13 -2.31
N PHE A 16 -11.18 -7.93 -1.71
CA PHE A 16 -10.36 -7.56 -0.54
C PHE A 16 -10.73 -8.42 0.68
N ILE A 17 -12.03 -8.58 0.92
CA ILE A 17 -12.55 -9.43 1.99
C ILE A 17 -12.19 -10.90 1.73
N ALA A 18 -12.27 -11.36 0.49
CA ALA A 18 -11.91 -12.73 0.13
C ALA A 18 -10.42 -13.04 0.37
N VAL A 19 -9.51 -12.13 0.01
CA VAL A 19 -8.07 -12.27 0.28
C VAL A 19 -7.78 -12.24 1.76
N LEU A 20 -8.38 -11.31 2.51
CA LEU A 20 -8.23 -11.23 3.96
C LEU A 20 -8.70 -12.52 4.65
N THR A 21 -9.89 -13.01 4.29
CA THR A 21 -10.45 -14.27 4.84
C THR A 21 -9.58 -15.47 4.46
N LEU A 22 -9.10 -15.57 3.21
CA LEU A 22 -8.19 -16.62 2.78
C LEU A 22 -6.89 -16.57 3.59
N MET A 23 -6.31 -15.39 3.79
CA MET A 23 -5.10 -15.23 4.60
C MET A 23 -5.32 -15.68 6.06
N LEU A 24 -6.43 -15.30 6.68
CA LEU A 24 -6.75 -15.71 8.06
C LEU A 24 -7.00 -17.23 8.19
N VAL A 25 -7.64 -17.85 7.20
CA VAL A 25 -7.95 -19.28 7.20
C VAL A 25 -6.70 -20.13 6.91
N VAL A 26 -5.86 -19.72 5.95
CA VAL A 26 -4.68 -20.48 5.52
C VAL A 26 -3.54 -20.40 6.52
N PHE A 27 -3.27 -19.20 7.05
CA PHE A 27 -2.05 -18.98 7.82
C PHE A 27 -2.27 -19.09 9.34
N ARG A 28 -3.51 -19.14 9.84
CA ARG A 28 -3.89 -19.32 11.28
C ARG A 28 -2.92 -18.67 12.28
N ASN A 29 -2.44 -17.46 11.97
CA ASN A 29 -1.39 -16.80 12.74
C ASN A 29 -1.86 -15.43 13.22
N GLU A 30 -1.69 -15.14 14.51
CA GLU A 30 -2.05 -13.86 15.14
C GLU A 30 -1.32 -12.68 14.48
N SER A 31 -0.13 -12.93 13.94
CA SER A 31 0.68 -11.99 13.15
C SER A 31 -0.07 -11.33 11.99
N ILE A 32 -1.06 -12.01 11.39
CA ILE A 32 -1.83 -11.47 10.26
C ILE A 32 -2.85 -10.44 10.72
N LEU A 33 -3.50 -10.68 11.86
CA LEU A 33 -4.41 -9.71 12.45
C LEU A 33 -3.64 -8.44 12.81
N LEU A 34 -2.44 -8.60 13.38
CA LEU A 34 -1.57 -7.48 13.70
C LEU A 34 -1.13 -6.70 12.45
N CYS A 35 -0.71 -7.40 11.39
CA CYS A 35 -0.38 -6.78 10.10
C CYS A 35 -1.58 -6.01 9.52
N PHE A 36 -2.78 -6.58 9.59
CA PHE A 36 -4.00 -5.90 9.14
C PHE A 36 -4.29 -4.63 9.95
N VAL A 37 -4.07 -4.64 11.27
CA VAL A 37 -4.16 -3.44 12.12
C VAL A 37 -3.17 -2.38 11.65
N PHE A 38 -1.92 -2.74 11.34
CA PHE A 38 -0.95 -1.77 10.80
C PHE A 38 -1.38 -1.22 9.43
N CYS A 39 -1.93 -2.04 8.54
CA CYS A 39 -2.51 -1.55 7.29
C CYS A 39 -3.67 -0.56 7.54
N ILE A 40 -4.54 -0.81 8.52
CA ILE A 40 -5.58 0.16 8.87
C ILE A 40 -4.97 1.47 9.37
N LEU A 41 -3.98 1.40 10.27
CA LEU A 41 -3.33 2.59 10.81
C LEU A 41 -2.60 3.39 9.73
N HIS A 42 -1.94 2.72 8.80
CA HIS A 42 -1.35 3.31 7.60
C HIS A 42 -2.38 4.12 6.80
N GLU A 43 -3.53 3.51 6.50
CA GLU A 43 -4.60 4.15 5.73
C GLU A 43 -5.25 5.32 6.49
N LEU A 44 -5.37 5.21 7.82
CA LEU A 44 -5.76 6.32 8.68
C LEU A 44 -4.75 7.47 8.62
N GLY A 45 -3.47 7.19 8.38
CA GLY A 45 -2.44 8.20 8.10
C GLY A 45 -2.78 9.07 6.89
N HIS A 46 -3.18 8.46 5.78
CA HIS A 46 -3.63 9.22 4.60
C HIS A 46 -4.88 10.05 4.89
N LEU A 47 -5.87 9.46 5.56
CA LEU A 47 -7.13 10.16 5.88
C LEU A 47 -6.92 11.34 6.83
N THR A 48 -6.05 11.19 7.82
CA THR A 48 -5.71 12.28 8.74
C THR A 48 -4.95 13.40 8.03
N ALA A 49 -3.99 13.08 7.16
CA ALA A 49 -3.28 14.08 6.36
C ALA A 49 -4.23 14.85 5.43
N MET A 50 -5.18 14.16 4.78
CA MET A 50 -6.22 14.81 3.98
C MET A 50 -7.08 15.77 4.79
N PHE A 51 -7.50 15.35 5.99
CA PHE A 51 -8.28 16.19 6.88
C PHE A 51 -7.51 17.45 7.30
N PHE A 52 -6.23 17.32 7.67
CA PHE A 52 -5.39 18.46 8.06
C PHE A 52 -5.11 19.42 6.90
N LEU A 53 -5.00 18.93 5.67
CA LEU A 53 -4.80 19.74 4.47
C LEU A 53 -6.12 20.34 3.93
N GLY A 54 -7.25 20.03 4.56
CA GLY A 54 -8.57 20.54 4.17
C GLY A 54 -9.11 19.94 2.87
N GLU A 55 -8.57 18.81 2.43
CA GLU A 55 -9.04 18.10 1.24
C GLU A 55 -10.31 17.30 1.57
N ARG A 56 -11.35 17.47 0.74
CA ARG A 56 -12.64 16.80 0.98
C ARG A 56 -12.66 15.43 0.32
N VAL A 57 -12.71 14.39 1.15
CA VAL A 57 -12.88 13.01 0.67
C VAL A 57 -14.34 12.80 0.23
N ARG A 58 -14.55 12.32 -1.00
CA ARG A 58 -15.89 12.03 -1.54
C ARG A 58 -16.17 10.53 -1.56
N ASN A 59 -15.22 9.75 -2.08
CA ASN A 59 -15.31 8.29 -2.10
C ASN A 59 -13.99 7.66 -1.61
N ILE A 60 -14.09 6.62 -0.79
CA ILE A 60 -12.96 5.77 -0.40
C ILE A 60 -13.25 4.40 -0.96
N THR A 61 -12.40 3.88 -1.84
CA THR A 61 -12.53 2.56 -2.43
C THR A 61 -11.42 1.65 -1.92
N LEU A 62 -11.77 0.69 -1.08
CA LEU A 62 -10.92 -0.42 -0.67
C LEU A 62 -10.97 -1.49 -1.77
N GLY A 63 -9.96 -1.49 -2.63
CA GLY A 63 -9.79 -2.41 -3.75
C GLY A 63 -8.77 -3.52 -3.48
N TYR A 64 -8.59 -4.40 -4.46
CA TYR A 64 -7.56 -5.44 -4.44
C TYR A 64 -6.13 -4.89 -4.48
N PHE A 65 -5.97 -3.64 -4.93
CA PHE A 65 -4.69 -2.92 -4.96
C PHE A 65 -4.47 -1.96 -3.79
N GLY A 66 -5.34 -1.99 -2.76
CA GLY A 66 -5.28 -1.07 -1.62
C GLY A 66 -6.40 -0.03 -1.62
N MET A 67 -6.24 1.05 -0.85
CA MET A 67 -7.22 2.13 -0.77
C MET A 67 -7.00 3.18 -1.87
N ARG A 68 -8.07 3.46 -2.62
CA ARG A 68 -8.15 4.61 -3.53
C ARG A 68 -9.07 5.65 -2.94
N ILE A 69 -8.58 6.86 -2.79
CA ILE A 69 -9.35 7.97 -2.24
C ILE A 69 -9.62 8.96 -3.36
N ASP A 70 -10.90 9.24 -3.60
CA ASP A 70 -11.39 10.18 -4.60
C ASP A 70 -11.85 11.45 -3.88
N CYS A 71 -11.15 12.55 -4.14
CA CYS A 71 -11.35 13.86 -3.53
C CYS A 71 -12.42 14.70 -4.26
N GLY A 72 -13.19 14.11 -5.17
CA GLY A 72 -14.06 14.85 -6.08
C GLY A 72 -13.24 15.62 -7.12
N GLY A 73 -13.87 16.08 -8.20
CA GLY A 73 -13.18 16.60 -9.41
C GLY A 73 -12.33 17.87 -9.25
N ARG A 74 -11.86 18.21 -8.05
CA ARG A 74 -10.87 19.25 -7.80
C ARG A 74 -9.47 18.65 -7.97
N ILE A 75 -8.66 19.26 -8.83
CA ILE A 75 -7.27 18.89 -9.00
C ILE A 75 -6.51 19.29 -7.74
N MET A 76 -5.93 18.31 -7.04
CA MET A 76 -5.09 18.56 -5.86
C MET A 76 -3.75 19.18 -6.26
N SER A 77 -3.18 19.99 -5.36
CA SER A 77 -1.80 20.45 -5.52
C SER A 77 -0.84 19.27 -5.41
N ARG A 78 0.22 19.27 -6.23
CA ARG A 78 1.29 18.26 -6.19
C ARG A 78 1.84 18.07 -4.78
N VAL A 79 2.03 19.16 -4.05
CA VAL A 79 2.53 19.12 -2.66
C VAL A 79 1.54 18.39 -1.74
N HIS A 80 0.24 18.65 -1.88
CA HIS A 80 -0.77 17.98 -1.07
C HIS A 80 -0.81 16.48 -1.39
N GLU A 81 -0.75 16.12 -2.67
CA GLU A 81 -0.70 14.73 -3.12
C GLU A 81 0.52 13.99 -2.56
N THR A 82 1.72 14.60 -2.64
CA THR A 82 2.94 14.04 -2.05
C THR A 82 2.84 13.88 -0.54
N LEU A 83 2.36 14.91 0.18
CA LEU A 83 2.25 14.87 1.64
C LEU A 83 1.26 13.81 2.10
N ILE A 84 0.13 13.69 1.41
CA ILE A 84 -0.88 12.68 1.70
C ILE A 84 -0.31 11.30 1.41
N ALA A 85 0.30 11.08 0.25
CA ALA A 85 0.90 9.78 -0.09
C ALA A 85 2.04 9.40 0.88
N ALA A 86 2.82 10.36 1.38
CA ALA A 86 3.86 10.10 2.38
C ALA A 86 3.31 9.78 3.78
N ALA A 87 2.06 10.16 4.09
CA ALA A 87 1.50 10.04 5.42
C ALA A 87 1.34 8.58 5.89
N GLY A 88 0.88 7.67 5.02
CA GLY A 88 0.75 6.26 5.35
C GLY A 88 2.11 5.60 5.69
N PRO A 89 3.12 5.69 4.82
CA PRO A 89 4.47 5.23 5.12
C PRO A 89 5.06 5.88 6.38
N ALA A 90 4.81 7.17 6.61
CA ALA A 90 5.26 7.87 7.82
C ALA A 90 4.65 7.28 9.10
N VAL A 91 3.35 6.95 9.09
CA VAL A 91 2.70 6.26 10.23
C VAL A 91 3.38 4.94 10.51
N ASN A 92 3.65 4.12 9.49
CA ASN A 92 4.34 2.84 9.68
C ASN A 92 5.76 3.05 10.23
N LEU A 93 6.52 4.05 9.76
CA LEU A 93 7.86 4.33 10.29
C LEU A 93 7.82 4.78 11.76
N ILE A 94 6.84 5.60 12.16
CA ILE A 94 6.64 6.00 13.55
C ILE A 94 6.29 4.80 14.43
N LEU A 95 5.38 3.94 13.95
CA LEU A 95 4.98 2.71 14.66
C LEU A 95 6.15 1.73 14.75
N ALA A 96 6.95 1.58 13.70
CA ALA A 96 8.17 0.77 13.73
C ALA A 96 9.11 1.25 14.83
N PHE A 97 9.39 2.55 14.87
CA PHE A 97 10.25 3.14 15.91
C PHE A 97 9.70 2.88 17.32
N GLY A 98 8.39 3.09 17.54
CA GLY A 98 7.73 2.78 18.82
C GLY A 98 7.83 1.30 19.22
N CYS A 99 7.57 0.39 18.27
CA CYS A 99 7.70 -1.05 18.49
C CYS A 99 9.13 -1.45 18.84
N ARG A 100 10.12 -0.83 18.21
CA ARG A 100 11.54 -1.06 18.51
C ARG A 100 11.90 -0.64 19.93
N LEU A 101 11.37 0.48 20.41
CA LEU A 101 11.59 0.93 21.81
C LEU A 101 10.96 -0.03 22.83
N MET A 102 9.87 -0.71 22.47
CA MET A 102 9.19 -1.69 23.32
C MET A 102 9.71 -3.13 23.14
N ASN A 103 10.74 -3.35 22.32
CA ASN A 103 11.29 -4.67 21.95
C ASN A 103 10.27 -5.61 21.28
N PHE A 104 9.33 -5.06 20.51
CA PHE A 104 8.42 -5.84 19.67
C PHE A 104 9.01 -6.00 18.26
N ASP A 105 10.03 -6.85 18.13
CA ASP A 105 10.83 -6.97 16.90
C ASP A 105 10.01 -7.49 15.71
N GLU A 106 9.02 -8.36 15.94
CA GLU A 106 8.12 -8.83 14.89
C GLU A 106 7.27 -7.66 14.31
N ALA A 107 6.66 -6.87 15.18
CA ALA A 107 5.87 -5.70 14.80
C ALA A 107 6.72 -4.61 14.13
N PHE A 108 7.96 -4.43 14.59
CA PHE A 108 8.95 -3.56 13.94
C PHE A 108 9.19 -4.01 12.50
N GLY A 109 9.49 -5.30 12.29
CA GLY A 109 9.72 -5.87 10.97
C GLY A 109 8.53 -5.71 10.03
N MET A 110 7.31 -5.92 10.54
CA MET A 110 6.07 -5.71 9.77
C MET A 110 5.91 -4.26 9.32
N ASN A 111 6.06 -3.29 10.23
CA ASN A 111 5.89 -1.88 9.90
C ASN A 111 6.96 -1.38 8.92
N ILE A 112 8.22 -1.77 9.09
CA ILE A 112 9.28 -1.48 8.13
C ILE A 112 8.98 -2.10 6.76
N GLY A 113 8.56 -3.37 6.74
CA GLY A 113 8.19 -4.06 5.51
C GLY A 113 7.06 -3.35 4.77
N LEU A 114 5.98 -2.96 5.48
CA LEU A 114 4.86 -2.22 4.93
C LEU A 114 5.26 -0.83 4.42
N ALA A 115 6.13 -0.10 5.14
CA ALA A 115 6.62 1.21 4.72
C ALA A 115 7.48 1.11 3.45
N VAL A 116 8.45 0.19 3.42
CA VAL A 116 9.34 0.00 2.27
C VAL A 116 8.55 -0.46 1.05
N PHE A 117 7.61 -1.40 1.24
CA PHE A 117 6.77 -1.88 0.14
C PHE A 117 5.94 -0.75 -0.46
N ASN A 118 5.23 0.03 0.37
CA ASN A 118 4.40 1.12 -0.15
C ASN A 118 5.21 2.29 -0.72
N LEU A 119 6.48 2.47 -0.33
CA LEU A 119 7.38 3.46 -0.93
C LEU A 119 8.01 3.03 -2.25
N LEU A 120 7.77 1.80 -2.73
CA LEU A 120 8.22 1.39 -4.05
C LEU A 120 7.64 2.32 -5.13
N PRO A 121 8.44 2.71 -6.15
CA PRO A 121 8.02 3.64 -7.19
C PRO A 121 7.18 2.90 -8.23
N VAL A 122 5.97 2.51 -7.86
CA VAL A 122 4.99 1.80 -8.68
C VAL A 122 3.67 2.56 -8.54
N SER A 123 3.02 2.90 -9.65
CA SER A 123 1.84 3.79 -9.68
C SER A 123 0.69 3.41 -8.74
N MET A 124 0.51 2.11 -8.48
CA MET A 124 -0.51 1.59 -7.55
C MET A 124 -0.17 1.83 -6.06
N LEU A 125 1.09 2.12 -5.74
CA LEU A 125 1.63 2.28 -4.38
C LEU A 125 1.90 3.77 -4.09
N ASP A 126 2.07 4.10 -2.81
CA ASP A 126 2.27 5.49 -2.36
C ASP A 126 3.54 6.14 -2.91
N GLY A 127 4.64 5.38 -2.99
CA GLY A 127 5.90 5.83 -3.59
C GLY A 127 5.74 6.19 -5.07
N GLY A 128 4.86 5.49 -5.78
CA GLY A 128 4.45 5.85 -7.13
C GLY A 128 3.70 7.16 -7.19
N ARG A 129 2.74 7.40 -6.27
CA ARG A 129 1.99 8.67 -6.18
C ARG A 129 2.89 9.85 -5.82
N ILE A 130 3.89 9.62 -4.96
CA ILE A 130 4.93 10.61 -4.65
C ILE A 130 5.71 10.93 -5.92
N LEU A 131 6.22 9.91 -6.62
CA LEU A 131 7.05 10.11 -7.80
C LEU A 131 6.28 10.70 -8.99
N SER A 132 5.03 10.29 -9.21
CA SER A 132 4.17 10.79 -10.30
C SER A 132 3.91 12.28 -10.22
N SER A 133 3.99 12.88 -9.03
CA SER A 133 3.91 14.34 -8.88
C SER A 133 5.11 15.10 -9.49
N PHE A 134 6.22 14.41 -9.77
CA PHE A 134 7.46 14.99 -10.30
C PHE A 134 7.84 14.50 -11.70
N VAL A 135 7.34 13.35 -12.14
CA VAL A 135 7.70 12.74 -13.43
C VAL A 135 6.47 12.56 -14.33
N SER A 136 6.69 12.36 -15.63
CA SER A 136 5.59 12.02 -16.55
C SER A 136 5.09 10.59 -16.35
N ASP A 137 3.84 10.33 -16.70
CA ASP A 137 3.24 8.98 -16.63
C ASP A 137 4.06 7.92 -17.37
N ARG A 138 4.73 8.32 -18.47
CA ARG A 138 5.62 7.44 -19.23
C ARG A 138 6.84 7.04 -18.41
N ILE A 139 7.48 8.00 -17.74
CA ILE A 139 8.63 7.73 -16.87
C ILE A 139 8.19 6.87 -15.69
N MET A 140 7.07 7.21 -15.05
CA MET A 140 6.52 6.45 -13.93
C MET A 140 6.26 4.99 -14.33
N LYS A 141 5.64 4.76 -15.49
CA LYS A 141 5.40 3.41 -16.01
C LYS A 141 6.70 2.64 -16.26
N THR A 142 7.69 3.26 -16.89
CA THR A 142 8.98 2.62 -17.15
C THR A 142 9.71 2.26 -15.84
N VAL A 143 9.73 3.18 -14.86
CA VAL A 143 10.33 2.94 -13.55
C VAL A 143 9.62 1.80 -12.82
N GLY A 144 8.29 1.82 -12.77
CA GLY A 144 7.50 0.79 -12.13
C GLY A 144 7.71 -0.60 -12.75
N ILE A 145 7.75 -0.69 -14.09
CA ILE A 145 8.01 -1.95 -14.80
C ILE A 145 9.43 -2.43 -14.52
N ALA A 146 10.43 -1.55 -14.56
CA ALA A 146 11.81 -1.90 -14.28
C ALA A 146 11.98 -2.46 -12.86
N VAL A 147 11.37 -1.80 -11.86
CA VAL A 147 11.34 -2.28 -10.47
C VAL A 147 10.61 -3.61 -10.36
N GLY A 148 9.45 -3.76 -11.01
CA GLY A 148 8.70 -5.02 -11.03
C GLY A 148 9.50 -6.18 -11.61
N ILE A 149 10.18 -5.98 -12.75
CA ILE A 149 11.04 -7.00 -13.38
C ILE A 149 12.21 -7.37 -12.46
N PHE A 150 12.87 -6.37 -11.87
CA PHE A 150 13.96 -6.59 -10.92
C PHE A 150 13.51 -7.43 -9.72
N LEU A 151 12.38 -7.09 -9.12
CA LEU A 151 11.80 -7.86 -8.01
C LEU A 151 11.40 -9.28 -8.45
N CYS A 152 10.88 -9.46 -9.67
CA CYS A 152 10.58 -10.79 -10.22
C CYS A 152 11.84 -11.64 -10.38
N ALA A 153 12.94 -11.06 -10.85
CA ALA A 153 14.22 -11.76 -10.97
C ALA A 153 14.73 -12.21 -9.59
N LEU A 154 14.69 -11.32 -8.60
CA LEU A 154 15.05 -11.66 -7.21
C LEU A 154 14.12 -12.71 -6.61
N GLY A 155 12.81 -12.58 -6.83
CA GLY A 155 11.81 -13.54 -6.36
C GLY A 155 11.99 -14.93 -6.97
N ALA A 156 12.32 -15.01 -8.27
CA ALA A 156 12.62 -16.26 -8.95
C ALA A 156 13.90 -16.89 -8.42
N ALA A 157 14.97 -16.11 -8.25
CA ALA A 157 16.22 -16.59 -7.66
C ALA A 157 16.01 -17.11 -6.22
N ALA A 158 15.25 -16.39 -5.40
CA ALA A 158 14.91 -16.80 -4.04
C ALA A 158 14.08 -18.09 -4.03
N ALA A 159 13.11 -18.22 -4.93
CA ALA A 159 12.29 -19.43 -5.06
C ALA A 159 13.14 -20.65 -5.45
N VAL A 160 14.06 -20.50 -6.41
CA VAL A 160 14.98 -21.59 -6.82
C VAL A 160 15.92 -21.98 -5.69
N TYR A 161 16.46 -21.00 -4.96
CA TYR A 161 17.42 -21.25 -3.88
C TYR A 161 16.76 -21.91 -2.66
N THR A 162 15.60 -21.41 -2.24
CA THR A 162 14.91 -21.88 -1.02
C THR A 162 14.01 -23.09 -1.26
N LYS A 163 13.67 -23.41 -2.52
CA LYS A 163 12.77 -24.49 -2.98
C LYS A 163 11.33 -24.49 -2.43
N ASN A 164 11.03 -23.68 -1.42
CA ASN A 164 9.73 -23.59 -0.76
C ASN A 164 9.12 -22.18 -0.75
N ASN A 165 9.91 -21.12 -0.93
CA ASN A 165 9.41 -19.76 -0.72
C ASN A 165 9.02 -19.07 -2.05
N PHE A 166 7.92 -19.55 -2.65
CA PHE A 166 7.33 -18.95 -3.85
C PHE A 166 6.58 -17.64 -3.58
N LEU A 167 6.38 -17.28 -2.30
CA LEU A 167 5.60 -16.10 -1.92
C LEU A 167 6.23 -14.80 -2.42
N ILE A 168 7.56 -14.67 -2.34
CA ILE A 168 8.29 -13.50 -2.85
C ILE A 168 8.08 -13.35 -4.37
N LEU A 169 8.12 -14.46 -5.10
CA LEU A 169 7.84 -14.48 -6.53
C LEU A 169 6.40 -14.04 -6.83
N ILE A 170 5.41 -14.54 -6.10
CA ILE A 170 4.01 -14.15 -6.27
C ILE A 170 3.82 -12.64 -6.00
N VAL A 171 4.40 -12.11 -4.91
CA VAL A 171 4.32 -10.68 -4.57
C VAL A 171 5.00 -9.83 -5.65
N SER A 172 6.15 -10.24 -6.16
CA SER A 172 6.84 -9.51 -7.23
C SER A 172 6.06 -9.49 -8.54
N LEU A 173 5.41 -10.59 -8.92
CA LEU A 173 4.52 -10.66 -10.08
C LEU A 173 3.32 -9.72 -9.91
N TYR A 174 2.74 -9.67 -8.71
CA TYR A 174 1.67 -8.73 -8.40
C TYR A 174 2.11 -7.27 -8.57
N VAL A 175 3.31 -6.90 -8.08
CA VAL A 175 3.88 -5.57 -8.29
C VAL A 175 4.07 -5.25 -9.77
N LEU A 176 4.60 -6.21 -10.55
CA LEU A 176 4.78 -6.05 -11.99
C LEU A 176 3.45 -5.87 -12.73
N ILE A 177 2.43 -6.65 -12.38
CA ILE A 177 1.07 -6.49 -12.95
C ILE A 177 0.52 -5.10 -12.60
N GLY A 178 0.71 -4.64 -11.36
CA GLY A 178 0.32 -3.31 -10.92
C GLY A 178 1.03 -2.19 -11.69
N ALA A 179 2.31 -2.37 -12.02
CA ALA A 179 3.08 -1.41 -12.82
C ALA A 179 2.65 -1.36 -14.30
N ILE A 180 2.19 -2.48 -14.87
CA ILE A 180 1.74 -2.56 -16.26
C ILE A 180 0.34 -1.96 -16.43
N LYS A 181 -0.53 -2.21 -15.45
CA LYS A 181 -1.93 -1.79 -15.46
C LYS A 181 -2.03 -0.33 -15.02
N ASN A 182 -1.98 0.59 -15.98
CA ASN A 182 -2.36 1.99 -15.71
C ASN A 182 -3.87 2.08 -15.46
N ASP A 183 -4.24 2.83 -14.43
CA ASP A 183 -5.59 3.39 -14.28
C ASP A 183 -5.80 4.58 -15.22
#